data_AF-A0A673IN90-F1
#
_entry.id   AF-A0A673IN90-F1
#
_cell.length_a   1.000
_cell.length_b   1.000
_cell.length_c   1.000
_cell.angle_alpha   90.00
_cell.angle_beta   90.00
_cell.angle_gamma   90.00
#
_symmetry.space_group_name_H-M   'P 1'
#
loop_
_entity.id
_entity.type
_entity.pdbx_description
1 polymer ?
#
loop_
_entity_poly.entity_id
_entity_poly.type
_entity_poly.pdbx_seq_one_letter_code
_entity_poly.pdbx_strand_id
1 'polypeptide(L)'
;KLHYMTLEHKSSLTSLGYICSNSQKYIENHETLNVLQYVRPGRGFLPKFPIFSRIEVNGSDEHPLYAYLKVLNSHLTDQNLKLYWSPIKANDIRWNFEKFLITADGVPYRRYDPHCPFEEVERDIATLLQGRHLS
;
A
#
# COMPACT_ATOMS: atom_id res chain seq x y z
N LYS A 1 1.69 3.43 12.04
CA LYS A 1 0.60 2.81 11.25
C LYS A 1 1.22 2.29 9.95
N LEU A 2 0.64 1.28 9.31
CA LEU A 2 1.22 0.66 8.11
C LEU A 2 0.32 0.92 6.90
N HIS A 3 0.92 0.96 5.71
CA HIS A 3 0.23 0.70 4.46
C HIS A 3 0.68 -0.69 3.98
N TYR A 4 -0.19 -1.45 3.32
CA TYR A 4 0.17 -2.73 2.71
C TYR A 4 -0.11 -2.67 1.21
N MET A 5 0.87 -3.10 0.43
CA MET A 5 0.81 -3.21 -1.03
C MET A 5 0.72 -4.69 -1.37
N THR A 6 -0.51 -5.15 -1.65
CA THR A 6 -0.84 -6.56 -1.88
C THR A 6 -0.50 -6.96 -3.32
N LEU A 7 0.28 -8.04 -3.48
CA LEU A 7 1.02 -8.44 -4.69
C LEU A 7 1.11 -9.99 -4.70
N GLU A 8 0.09 -10.70 -5.21
CA GLU A 8 -0.12 -12.16 -5.07
C GLU A 8 -0.33 -12.83 -6.47
N HIS A 9 -0.11 -14.10 -6.86
CA HIS A 9 0.09 -15.48 -6.35
C HIS A 9 -0.92 -16.12 -5.37
N LYS A 10 -0.86 -17.43 -5.04
CA LYS A 10 0.09 -18.55 -5.30
C LYS A 10 0.04 -19.02 -6.78
N SER A 11 1.11 -19.24 -7.57
CA SER A 11 2.50 -19.61 -7.24
C SER A 11 3.58 -18.52 -7.26
N SER A 12 3.39 -17.36 -7.97
CA SER A 12 4.27 -14.18 -7.60
C SER A 12 3.34 -13.10 -6.86
N LEU A 13 3.19 -12.98 -5.52
CA LEU A 13 3.78 -13.72 -4.36
C LEU A 13 4.82 -12.93 -3.62
N THR A 14 4.57 -11.64 -3.55
CA THR A 14 5.48 -10.70 -2.95
C THR A 14 4.65 -9.55 -2.36
N SER A 15 3.70 -9.83 -1.47
CA SER A 15 3.03 -8.79 -0.68
C SER A 15 4.10 -7.91 -0.03
N LEU A 16 4.02 -6.58 -0.16
CA LEU A 16 5.03 -5.65 0.38
C LEU A 16 4.38 -4.69 1.38
N GLY A 17 4.85 -4.67 2.62
CA GLY A 17 4.41 -3.69 3.62
C GLY A 17 5.27 -2.43 3.58
N TYR A 18 4.69 -1.26 3.34
CA TYR A 18 5.42 0.02 3.37
C TYR A 18 4.96 0.88 4.55
N ILE A 19 5.92 1.42 5.29
CA ILE A 19 5.67 2.40 6.34
C ILE A 19 5.64 3.79 5.71
N CYS A 20 4.53 4.51 5.87
CA CYS A 20 4.35 5.83 5.27
C CYS A 20 4.20 6.90 6.37
N SER A 21 4.82 8.07 6.20
CA SER A 21 4.94 9.09 7.25
C SER A 21 4.22 10.42 7.02
N ASN A 22 3.52 10.58 5.90
CA ASN A 22 2.79 11.79 5.45
C ASN A 22 1.70 12.35 6.41
N SER A 23 1.60 11.84 7.65
CA SER A 23 0.77 12.41 8.72
C SER A 23 1.29 12.17 10.14
N GLN A 24 2.17 11.18 10.39
CA GLN A 24 2.62 10.81 11.75
C GLN A 24 4.05 10.24 11.73
N LYS A 25 4.99 10.88 12.47
CA LYS A 25 6.43 10.51 12.51
C LYS A 25 6.88 9.74 13.78
N TYR A 26 5.97 9.42 14.69
CA TYR A 26 6.23 8.98 16.08
C TYR A 26 6.69 7.53 16.33
N ILE A 27 7.15 6.80 15.31
CA ILE A 27 7.60 5.40 15.44
C ILE A 27 8.87 5.28 14.60
N GLU A 28 9.94 4.64 15.03
CA GLU A 28 11.12 4.41 14.19
C GLU A 28 11.05 3.11 13.36
N ASN A 29 11.91 3.01 12.35
CA ASN A 29 12.04 1.80 11.54
C ASN A 29 12.37 0.58 12.43
N HIS A 30 13.24 0.77 13.42
CA HIS A 30 13.67 -0.30 14.34
C HIS A 30 12.55 -0.73 15.31
N GLU A 31 11.63 0.16 15.67
CA GLU A 31 10.49 -0.13 16.55
C GLU A 31 9.33 -0.81 15.83
N THR A 32 9.26 -0.72 14.50
CA THR A 32 8.05 -1.05 13.71
C THR A 32 7.57 -2.49 13.94
N LEU A 33 8.47 -3.46 14.05
CA LEU A 33 8.10 -4.86 14.36
C LEU A 33 7.67 -5.04 15.82
N ASN A 34 8.28 -4.32 16.77
CA ASN A 34 7.89 -4.36 18.19
C ASN A 34 6.48 -3.76 18.39
N VAL A 35 6.15 -2.67 17.71
CA VAL A 35 4.79 -2.08 17.73
C VAL A 35 3.77 -3.08 17.19
N LEU A 36 4.09 -3.80 16.11
CA LEU A 36 3.23 -4.86 15.57
C LEU A 36 3.05 -6.04 16.54
N GLN A 37 4.14 -6.54 17.11
CA GLN A 37 4.19 -7.76 17.91
C GLN A 37 3.60 -7.59 19.32
N TYR A 38 3.80 -6.42 19.94
CA TYR A 38 3.46 -6.18 21.35
C TYR A 38 2.34 -5.16 21.56
N VAL A 39 2.14 -4.19 20.66
CA VAL A 39 1.19 -3.07 20.86
C VAL A 39 -0.08 -3.21 20.02
N ARG A 40 0.02 -3.22 18.69
CA ARG A 40 -1.12 -3.39 17.77
C ARG A 40 -0.64 -3.91 16.40
N PRO A 41 -1.06 -5.11 15.95
CA PRO A 41 -2.08 -6.00 16.54
C PRO A 41 -1.75 -6.56 17.94
N GLY A 42 -0.47 -6.62 18.32
CA GLY A 42 -0.05 -7.19 19.58
C GLY A 42 -0.12 -8.72 19.58
N ARG A 43 -0.13 -9.33 20.78
CA ARG A 43 -0.31 -10.77 20.99
C ARG A 43 0.68 -11.68 20.23
N GLY A 44 1.89 -11.20 19.96
CA GLY A 44 2.90 -11.95 19.21
C GLY A 44 2.70 -11.92 17.68
N PHE A 45 1.89 -11.01 17.16
CA PHE A 45 1.67 -10.88 15.71
C PHE A 45 2.98 -10.56 14.96
N LEU A 46 3.29 -11.37 13.96
CA LEU A 46 4.40 -11.16 13.02
C LEU A 46 3.84 -11.16 11.58
N PRO A 47 4.21 -10.17 10.74
CA PRO A 47 3.90 -10.20 9.31
C PRO A 47 4.46 -11.45 8.63
N LYS A 48 3.68 -12.02 7.70
CA LYS A 48 4.12 -13.13 6.83
C LYS A 48 4.74 -12.65 5.50
N PHE A 49 5.09 -11.36 5.45
CA PHE A 49 5.53 -10.64 4.26
C PHE A 49 6.53 -9.53 4.66
N PRO A 50 7.46 -9.12 3.77
CA PRO A 50 8.46 -8.11 4.09
C PRO A 50 7.83 -6.75 4.43
N ILE A 51 8.31 -6.13 5.51
CA ILE A 51 8.03 -4.74 5.86
C ILE A 51 9.26 -3.91 5.54
N PHE A 52 9.11 -2.89 4.69
CA PHE A 52 10.17 -1.99 4.28
C PHE A 52 10.29 -0.78 5.22
N SER A 53 11.43 -0.10 5.15
CA SER A 53 11.66 1.15 5.86
C SER A 53 10.63 2.23 5.50
N ARG A 54 10.49 3.21 6.39
CA ARG A 54 9.73 4.43 6.14
C ARG A 54 10.11 5.12 4.84
N ILE A 55 9.09 5.55 4.11
CA ILE A 55 9.17 6.47 2.96
C ILE A 55 8.03 7.50 3.02
N GLU A 56 8.20 8.63 2.34
CA GLU A 56 7.08 9.53 2.01
C GLU A 56 6.45 9.06 0.68
N VAL A 57 5.12 9.11 0.58
CA VAL A 57 4.36 8.64 -0.60
C VAL A 57 3.63 9.76 -1.34
N ASN A 58 3.68 10.98 -0.82
CA ASN A 58 3.18 12.22 -1.43
C ASN A 58 4.11 13.39 -1.13
N GLY A 59 4.03 14.45 -1.95
CA GLY A 59 4.79 15.69 -1.78
C GLY A 59 6.01 15.79 -2.71
N SER A 60 6.94 16.70 -2.38
CA SER A 60 8.22 16.87 -3.10
C SER A 60 9.12 15.63 -2.99
N ASP A 61 9.10 14.99 -1.82
CA ASP A 61 10.04 13.95 -1.42
C ASP A 61 9.45 12.54 -1.63
N GLU A 62 8.41 12.42 -2.47
CA GLU A 62 7.69 11.17 -2.67
C GLU A 62 8.55 10.10 -3.35
N HIS A 63 8.51 8.89 -2.81
CA HIS A 63 9.33 7.79 -3.32
C HIS A 63 8.93 7.43 -4.77
N PRO A 64 9.87 7.23 -5.71
CA PRO A 64 9.57 7.02 -7.14
C PRO A 64 8.58 5.88 -7.43
N LEU A 65 8.61 4.79 -6.65
CA LEU A 65 7.62 3.71 -6.73
C LEU A 65 6.19 4.22 -6.52
N TYR A 66 5.98 5.13 -5.57
CA TYR A 66 4.67 5.69 -5.28
C TYR A 66 4.26 6.81 -6.26
N ALA A 67 5.22 7.56 -6.81
CA ALA A 67 4.94 8.43 -7.96
C ALA A 67 4.43 7.62 -9.17
N TYR A 68 5.06 6.47 -9.46
CA TYR A 68 4.65 5.54 -10.51
C TYR A 68 3.30 4.89 -10.23
N LEU A 69 3.05 4.37 -9.02
CA LEU A 69 1.78 3.71 -8.69
C LEU A 69 0.58 4.66 -8.69
N LYS A 70 0.78 5.93 -8.33
CA LYS A 70 -0.28 6.95 -8.34
C LYS A 70 -0.72 7.40 -9.75
N VAL A 71 -0.15 6.87 -10.85
CA VAL A 71 -0.77 7.03 -12.19
C VAL A 71 -2.17 6.42 -12.25
N LEU A 72 -2.44 5.42 -11.40
CA LEU A 72 -3.79 4.96 -11.11
C LEU A 72 -4.51 6.01 -10.24
N ASN A 73 -5.37 6.79 -10.89
CA ASN A 73 -6.23 7.77 -10.23
C ASN A 73 -7.17 7.11 -9.21
N SER A 74 -7.44 7.81 -8.11
CA SER A 74 -8.46 7.44 -7.12
C SER A 74 -9.65 8.39 -7.23
N HIS A 75 -10.87 7.85 -7.15
CA HIS A 75 -12.12 8.60 -7.26
C HIS A 75 -12.58 9.23 -5.93
N LEU A 76 -11.64 9.71 -5.10
CA LEU A 76 -11.91 10.07 -3.70
C LEU A 76 -11.44 11.49 -3.35
N THR A 77 -12.42 12.39 -3.33
CA THR A 77 -12.29 13.78 -2.89
C THR A 77 -13.00 13.99 -1.55
N ASP A 78 -12.30 13.79 -0.44
CA ASP A 78 -12.59 14.54 0.78
C ASP A 78 -11.63 15.73 0.88
N GLN A 79 -12.17 16.93 0.73
CA GLN A 79 -11.41 18.18 0.78
C GLN A 79 -11.15 18.67 2.22
N ASN A 80 -11.75 18.01 3.23
CA ASN A 80 -11.62 18.39 4.64
C ASN A 80 -10.43 17.73 5.35
N LEU A 81 -9.72 16.82 4.66
CA LEU A 81 -8.54 16.16 5.19
C LEU A 81 -7.39 17.15 5.39
N LYS A 82 -6.91 17.31 6.63
CA LYS A 82 -5.68 18.04 6.93
C LYS A 82 -4.47 17.25 6.43
N LEU A 83 -3.90 17.69 5.31
CA LEU A 83 -2.71 17.10 4.68
C LEU A 83 -1.43 17.71 5.26
N TYR A 84 -0.34 16.94 5.31
CA TYR A 84 0.95 17.36 5.90
C TYR A 84 2.11 17.28 4.88
N TRP A 85 1.81 17.47 3.59
CA TRP A 85 2.77 17.42 2.49
C TRP A 85 2.46 18.51 1.46
N SER A 86 3.46 18.84 0.63
CA SER A 86 3.35 19.79 -0.48
C SER A 86 4.30 19.37 -1.61
N PRO A 87 3.96 19.56 -2.91
CA PRO A 87 2.66 19.98 -3.40
C PRO A 87 1.59 18.91 -3.17
N ILE A 88 0.33 19.32 -3.14
CA ILE A 88 -0.83 18.42 -3.10
C ILE A 88 -1.25 18.12 -4.54
N LYS A 89 -1.31 16.84 -4.91
CA LYS A 89 -1.73 16.36 -6.23
C LYS A 89 -3.13 15.74 -6.14
N ALA A 90 -3.87 15.69 -7.24
CA ALA A 90 -5.21 15.09 -7.27
C ALA A 90 -5.18 13.59 -6.91
N ASN A 91 -4.18 12.88 -7.43
CA ASN A 91 -3.96 11.44 -7.29
C ASN A 91 -3.23 11.01 -6.00
N ASP A 92 -2.96 11.91 -5.06
CA ASP A 92 -2.27 11.58 -3.80
C ASP A 92 -2.96 10.47 -3.00
N ILE A 93 -2.17 9.75 -2.20
CA ILE A 93 -2.68 8.80 -1.20
C ILE A 93 -3.25 9.60 -0.02
N ARG A 94 -4.54 9.44 0.24
CA ARG A 94 -5.28 10.22 1.25
C ARG A 94 -5.23 9.56 2.62
N TRP A 95 -5.14 8.24 2.69
CA TRP A 95 -5.27 7.52 3.96
C TRP A 95 -4.44 6.23 4.05
N ASN A 96 -4.43 5.64 5.25
CA ASN A 96 -3.73 4.39 5.54
C ASN A 96 -4.48 3.22 4.89
N PHE A 97 -3.74 2.19 4.45
CA PHE A 97 -4.26 0.95 3.85
C PHE A 97 -4.87 1.05 2.43
N GLU A 98 -4.59 2.13 1.69
CA GLU A 98 -4.69 2.11 0.22
C GLU A 98 -3.76 1.02 -0.36
N LYS A 99 -4.26 0.28 -1.35
CA LYS A 99 -3.65 -0.94 -1.90
C LYS A 99 -3.41 -0.76 -3.40
N PHE A 100 -2.37 -1.39 -3.93
CA PHE A 100 -2.07 -1.39 -5.37
C PHE A 100 -1.75 -2.82 -5.80
N LEU A 101 -2.53 -3.37 -6.73
CA LEU A 101 -2.21 -4.60 -7.43
C LEU A 101 -1.42 -4.24 -8.69
N ILE A 102 -0.31 -4.93 -8.92
CA ILE A 102 0.58 -4.75 -10.06
C ILE A 102 0.64 -6.09 -10.81
N THR A 103 0.67 -6.05 -12.14
CA THR A 103 0.91 -7.22 -12.97
C THR A 103 2.36 -7.69 -12.84
N ALA A 104 2.66 -8.92 -13.28
CA ALA A 104 3.99 -9.50 -13.12
C ALA A 104 5.05 -8.98 -14.12
N ASP A 105 4.62 -8.27 -15.16
CA ASP A 105 5.42 -7.40 -16.03
C ASP A 105 5.68 -6.01 -15.41
N GLY A 106 5.15 -5.74 -14.22
CA GLY A 106 5.43 -4.54 -13.43
C GLY A 106 4.44 -3.39 -13.64
N VAL A 107 3.38 -3.57 -14.44
CA VAL A 107 2.41 -2.52 -14.75
C VAL A 107 1.33 -2.42 -13.66
N PRO A 108 1.02 -1.22 -13.11
CA PRO A 108 -0.05 -1.03 -12.14
C PRO A 108 -1.41 -1.45 -12.73
N TYR A 109 -2.06 -2.43 -12.13
CA TYR A 109 -3.35 -2.98 -12.59
C TYR A 109 -4.54 -2.20 -12.01
N ARG A 110 -4.63 -2.14 -10.68
CA ARG A 110 -5.72 -1.47 -9.97
C ARG A 110 -5.27 -0.92 -8.62
N ARG A 111 -5.82 0.25 -8.27
CA ARG A 111 -5.69 0.91 -6.96
C ARG A 111 -6.99 0.69 -6.19
N TYR A 112 -6.89 0.39 -4.90
CA TYR A 112 -8.03 0.09 -4.04
C TYR A 112 -8.04 1.01 -2.83
N ASP A 113 -9.23 1.52 -2.51
CA ASP A 113 -9.54 2.26 -1.29
C ASP A 113 -9.22 1.45 0.00
N PRO A 114 -8.92 2.08 1.14
CA PRO A 114 -8.71 1.38 2.42
C PRO A 114 -9.85 0.44 2.81
N HIS A 115 -11.09 0.84 2.56
CA HIS A 115 -12.34 0.15 2.90
C HIS A 115 -12.84 -0.79 1.78
N CYS A 116 -12.15 -0.87 0.64
CA CYS A 116 -12.46 -1.83 -0.40
C CYS A 116 -12.41 -3.28 0.16
N PRO A 117 -13.47 -4.10 -0.03
CA PRO A 117 -13.52 -5.49 0.45
C PRO A 117 -12.37 -6.34 -0.07
N PHE A 118 -11.85 -7.25 0.75
CA PHE A 118 -10.77 -8.15 0.34
C PHE A 118 -11.22 -9.09 -0.79
N GLU A 119 -12.49 -9.44 -0.82
CA GLU A 119 -13.16 -10.27 -1.82
C GLU A 119 -13.19 -9.63 -3.22
N GLU A 120 -12.98 -8.32 -3.35
CA GLU A 120 -12.70 -7.68 -4.64
C GLU A 120 -11.24 -7.86 -5.05
N VAL A 121 -10.31 -7.64 -4.13
CA VAL A 121 -8.87 -7.78 -4.39
C VAL A 121 -8.52 -9.22 -4.76
N GLU A 122 -9.06 -10.20 -4.04
CA GLU A 122 -8.89 -11.64 -4.32
C GLU A 122 -9.44 -12.06 -5.68
N ARG A 123 -10.55 -11.46 -6.13
CA ARG A 123 -11.16 -11.74 -7.44
C ARG A 123 -10.30 -11.24 -8.59
N ASP A 124 -9.75 -10.04 -8.45
CA ASP A 124 -8.85 -9.45 -9.43
C ASP A 124 -7.51 -10.21 -9.51
N ILE A 125 -6.96 -10.60 -8.34
CA ILE A 125 -5.80 -11.51 -8.26
C ILE A 125 -6.11 -12.82 -9.00
N ALA A 126 -7.22 -13.49 -8.69
CA ALA A 126 -7.60 -14.74 -9.33
C ALA A 126 -7.72 -14.60 -10.86
N THR A 127 -8.22 -13.45 -11.34
CA THR A 127 -8.33 -13.13 -12.77
C THR A 127 -6.95 -13.02 -13.42
N LEU A 128 -6.00 -12.31 -12.80
CA LEU A 128 -4.61 -12.20 -13.27
C LEU A 128 -3.84 -13.53 -13.23
N LEU A 129 -4.17 -14.43 -12.30
CA LEU A 129 -3.58 -15.77 -12.24
C LEU A 129 -4.14 -16.70 -13.33
N GLN A 130 -5.45 -16.63 -13.62
CA GLN A 130 -6.10 -17.47 -14.64
C GLN A 130 -5.68 -17.08 -16.06
N GLY A 131 -5.62 -15.78 -16.38
CA GLY A 131 -5.18 -15.31 -17.71
C GLY A 131 -3.76 -15.76 -18.09
N ARG A 132 -2.93 -16.07 -17.09
CA ARG A 132 -1.55 -16.54 -17.24
C ARG A 132 -1.41 -18.03 -17.57
N HIS A 133 -2.51 -18.77 -17.62
CA HIS A 133 -2.54 -20.21 -17.94
C HIS A 133 -3.00 -20.49 -19.39
N LEU A 134 -3.21 -19.43 -20.18
CA LEU A 134 -3.70 -19.44 -21.57
C LEU A 134 -2.69 -18.81 -22.56
N SER A 135 -1.45 -18.59 -22.12
CA SER A 135 -0.36 -17.92 -22.85
C SER A 135 0.88 -18.80 -22.91
#